data_AF-A0A1I7LDC6-F1
#
_entry.id   AF-A0A1I7LDC6-F1
#
_cell.length_a   1.000
_cell.length_b   1.000
_cell.length_c   1.000
_cell.angle_alpha   90.00
_cell.angle_beta   90.00
_cell.angle_gamma   90.00
#
_symmetry.space_group_name_H-M   'P 1'
#
loop_
_entity.id
_entity.type
_entity.pdbx_description
1 polymer ?
#
loop_
_entity_poly.entity_id
_entity_poly.type
_entity_poly.pdbx_seq_one_letter_code
_entity_poly.pdbx_strand_id
1 'polypeptide(L)'
;MIASAQALWWLALPVLLLPIWWHRQKRQRVKAEPLATARFLPAAPPRQLRIWRWEDVALLAVRCLLLVALIAWLAVTTIPWRADTVLIDPALTTPPASAAWIERQIAAAGFQDARRTPLPAGALAWLQANEHEWRSGARVLILAASLPMPARIPQFAHAVDIRIPPASTLPSAESPIKERHIALSAPRERLAAWRALFAAFDAAGTGNSRYILADAPTAKTELIVWDRAAAPPADWRAPLWWLPPDALPLMPAATRAPAQALSINGVALQIADSPRGRLWASSNWPPADADSARALYETWQALAYPAQPYAMPALSLPAGRGAPLAMPDTTPAAWLAHALLALFVLERLLSHVRRR
;
A
#
# COMPACT_ATOMS: atom_id res chain seq x y z
N MET A 1 9.20 -5.97 -20.21
CA MET A 1 8.87 -4.67 -19.59
C MET A 1 8.30 -3.76 -20.67
N ILE A 2 6.98 -3.74 -20.82
CA ILE A 2 6.31 -2.78 -21.72
C ILE A 2 6.05 -1.56 -20.84
N ALA A 3 6.89 -0.53 -20.97
CA ALA A 3 6.63 0.77 -20.37
C ALA A 3 5.21 1.19 -20.77
N SER A 4 4.42 1.58 -19.78
CA SER A 4 2.99 1.85 -19.89
C SER A 4 2.68 2.71 -21.12
N ALA A 5 1.80 2.21 -21.99
CA ALA A 5 1.33 2.96 -23.16
C ALA A 5 0.79 4.35 -22.79
N GLN A 6 0.38 4.56 -21.52
CA GLN A 6 0.04 5.86 -20.93
C GLN A 6 1.11 6.94 -21.11
N ALA A 7 2.41 6.61 -21.10
CA ALA A 7 3.47 7.61 -21.24
C ALA A 7 3.51 8.26 -22.64
N LEU A 8 3.12 7.52 -23.68
CA LEU A 8 3.18 7.99 -25.07
C LEU A 8 1.95 8.78 -25.52
N TRP A 9 0.83 8.71 -24.79
CA TRP A 9 -0.40 9.47 -25.08
C TRP A 9 -0.21 10.99 -25.06
N TRP A 10 0.76 11.48 -24.28
CA TRP A 10 1.12 12.90 -24.27
C TRP A 10 1.58 13.41 -25.65
N LEU A 11 2.08 12.52 -26.53
CA LEU A 11 2.43 12.88 -27.91
C LEU A 11 1.23 13.15 -28.82
N ALA A 12 0.00 12.79 -28.42
CA ALA A 12 -1.20 13.18 -29.16
C ALA A 12 -1.63 14.64 -28.90
N LEU A 13 -1.23 15.26 -27.79
CA LEU A 13 -1.53 16.68 -27.49
C LEU A 13 -1.04 17.66 -28.56
N PRO A 14 0.21 17.58 -29.09
CA PRO A 14 0.65 18.49 -30.15
C PRO A 14 -0.16 18.37 -31.44
N VAL A 15 -0.85 17.25 -31.70
CA VAL A 15 -1.75 17.08 -32.85
C VAL A 15 -2.93 18.06 -32.78
N LEU A 16 -3.37 18.46 -31.58
CA LEU A 16 -4.42 19.48 -31.39
C LEU A 16 -4.00 20.88 -31.87
N LEU A 17 -2.70 21.12 -32.02
CA LEU A 17 -2.19 22.40 -32.55
C LEU A 17 -2.25 22.46 -34.08
N LEU A 18 -2.39 21.33 -34.79
CA LEU A 18 -2.44 21.31 -36.25
C LEU A 18 -3.58 22.14 -36.86
N PRO A 19 -4.85 22.04 -36.39
CA PRO A 19 -5.92 22.89 -36.91
C PRO A 19 -5.66 24.37 -36.68
N ILE A 20 -5.09 24.71 -35.52
CA ILE A 20 -4.77 26.09 -35.14
C ILE A 20 -3.65 26.61 -36.05
N TRP A 21 -2.57 25.84 -36.22
CA TRP A 21 -1.45 26.19 -37.08
C TRP A 21 -1.88 26.32 -38.55
N TRP A 22 -2.69 25.39 -39.04
CA TRP A 22 -3.23 25.44 -40.40
C TRP A 22 -4.18 26.62 -40.62
N HIS A 23 -5.01 26.94 -39.62
CA HIS A 23 -5.86 28.15 -39.65
C HIS A 23 -5.00 29.42 -39.72
N ARG A 24 -3.90 29.47 -38.96
CA ARG A 24 -2.92 30.57 -39.02
C ARG A 24 -2.24 30.69 -40.38
N GLN A 25 -1.86 29.58 -41.01
CA GLN A 25 -1.13 29.59 -42.30
C GLN A 25 -2.04 29.99 -43.47
N LYS A 26 -3.27 29.46 -43.54
CA LYS A 26 -4.19 29.65 -44.67
C LYS A 26 -4.73 31.08 -44.83
N ARG A 27 -4.57 31.93 -43.79
CA ARG A 27 -5.07 33.31 -43.78
C ARG A 27 -3.97 34.36 -43.69
N GLN A 28 -2.74 34.00 -44.07
CA GLN A 28 -1.77 34.97 -44.58
C GLN A 28 -2.26 35.51 -45.93
N ARG A 29 -3.36 36.27 -45.92
CA ARG A 29 -3.86 36.96 -47.11
C ARG A 29 -3.21 38.32 -47.18
N VAL A 30 -2.50 38.55 -48.28
CA VAL A 30 -2.05 39.87 -48.69
C VAL A 30 -3.29 40.68 -49.04
N LYS A 31 -3.71 41.59 -48.15
CA LYS A 31 -4.72 42.59 -48.50
C LYS A 31 -3.97 43.80 -49.05
N ALA A 32 -4.07 44.02 -50.35
CA ALA A 32 -3.62 45.26 -50.98
C ALA A 32 -4.75 46.28 -50.83
N GLU A 33 -4.63 47.19 -49.86
CA GLU A 33 -5.52 48.35 -49.80
C GLU A 33 -4.91 49.46 -50.65
N PRO A 34 -5.60 49.96 -51.70
CA PRO A 34 -5.13 51.12 -52.42
C PRO A 34 -5.19 52.32 -51.48
N LEU A 35 -4.03 52.91 -51.18
CA LEU A 35 -3.96 54.18 -50.47
C LEU A 35 -4.65 55.23 -51.34
N ALA A 36 -5.61 55.95 -50.76
CA ALA A 36 -6.49 56.90 -51.43
C ALA A 36 -5.73 57.71 -52.50
N THR A 37 -6.07 57.48 -53.77
CA THR A 37 -5.56 58.28 -54.87
C THR A 37 -6.27 59.63 -54.84
N ALA A 38 -5.66 60.62 -54.19
CA ALA A 38 -5.92 62.00 -54.61
C ALA A 38 -5.49 62.11 -56.08
N ARG A 39 -6.31 62.73 -56.93
CA ARG A 39 -6.19 62.79 -58.41
C ARG A 39 -4.85 63.38 -58.93
N PHE A 40 -3.93 63.75 -58.04
CA PHE A 40 -2.72 64.51 -58.32
C PHE A 40 -1.42 63.95 -57.71
N LEU A 41 -1.40 62.71 -57.19
CA LEU A 41 -0.16 62.06 -56.74
C LEU A 41 0.15 60.81 -57.57
N PRO A 42 1.42 60.55 -57.93
CA PRO A 42 1.81 59.32 -58.62
C PRO A 42 1.45 58.11 -57.75
N ALA A 43 0.87 57.09 -58.37
CA ALA A 43 0.36 55.91 -57.67
C ALA A 43 1.45 55.26 -56.81
N ALA A 44 1.28 55.27 -55.49
CA ALA A 44 2.16 54.56 -54.58
C ALA A 44 1.90 53.03 -54.70
N PRO A 45 2.95 52.19 -54.68
CA PRO A 45 2.76 50.75 -54.73
C PRO A 45 1.93 50.27 -53.52
N PRO A 46 0.95 49.37 -53.72
CA PRO A 46 0.05 48.96 -52.65
C PRO A 46 0.82 48.37 -51.48
N ARG A 47 0.67 48.96 -50.30
CA ARG A 47 1.27 48.44 -49.08
C ARG A 47 0.47 47.20 -48.65
N GLN A 48 1.13 46.05 -48.71
CA GLN A 48 0.56 44.81 -48.22
C GLN A 48 0.49 44.88 -46.69
N LEU A 49 -0.70 45.13 -46.14
CA LEU A 49 -0.89 45.14 -44.69
C LEU A 49 -1.21 43.73 -44.21
N ARG A 50 -0.38 43.23 -43.29
CA ARG A 50 -0.54 41.90 -42.68
C ARG A 50 -1.54 41.98 -41.53
N ILE A 51 -2.82 42.04 -41.87
CA ILE A 51 -3.90 42.13 -40.87
C ILE A 51 -4.36 40.72 -40.50
N TRP A 52 -4.29 40.41 -39.21
CA TRP A 52 -4.74 39.12 -38.69
C TRP A 52 -6.21 39.23 -38.25
N ARG A 53 -7.09 38.46 -38.90
CA ARG A 53 -8.52 38.40 -38.57
C ARG A 53 -8.91 36.99 -38.16
N TRP A 54 -9.52 36.86 -36.99
CA TRP A 54 -10.16 35.64 -36.53
C TRP A 54 -11.52 35.45 -37.20
N GLU A 55 -11.51 35.16 -38.49
CA GLU A 55 -12.70 34.66 -39.20
C GLU A 55 -12.79 33.13 -39.04
N ASP A 56 -14.01 32.60 -38.96
CA ASP A 56 -14.33 31.16 -38.83
C ASP A 56 -13.97 30.50 -37.48
N VAL A 57 -14.09 31.20 -36.35
CA VAL A 57 -13.84 30.64 -35.01
C VAL A 57 -14.69 29.38 -34.76
N ALA A 58 -15.94 29.36 -35.23
CA ALA A 58 -16.84 28.21 -35.10
C ALA A 58 -16.30 26.96 -35.82
N LEU A 59 -15.82 27.10 -37.07
CA LEU A 59 -15.27 25.97 -37.82
C LEU A 59 -13.97 25.46 -37.19
N LEU A 60 -13.13 26.36 -36.67
CA LEU A 60 -11.91 25.98 -35.93
C LEU A 60 -12.27 25.20 -34.66
N ALA A 61 -13.23 25.68 -33.87
CA ALA A 61 -13.69 25.02 -32.66
C ALA A 61 -14.20 23.60 -32.94
N VAL A 62 -15.00 23.42 -34.00
CA VAL A 62 -15.53 22.11 -34.40
C VAL A 62 -14.41 21.15 -34.81
N ARG A 63 -13.38 21.62 -35.52
CA ARG A 63 -12.23 20.79 -35.88
C ARG A 63 -11.39 20.38 -34.68
N CYS A 64 -11.19 21.29 -33.73
CA CYS A 64 -10.53 20.97 -32.47
C CYS A 64 -11.34 19.92 -31.69
N LEU A 65 -12.66 20.10 -31.58
CA LEU A 65 -13.55 19.14 -30.92
C LEU A 65 -13.52 17.76 -31.59
N LEU A 66 -13.51 17.69 -32.92
CA LEU A 66 -13.41 16.44 -33.66
C LEU A 66 -12.10 15.70 -33.36
N LEU A 67 -10.97 16.42 -33.32
CA LEU A 67 -9.69 15.84 -32.93
C LEU A 67 -9.66 15.37 -31.48
N VAL A 68 -10.21 16.15 -30.54
CA VAL A 68 -10.31 15.74 -29.13
C VAL A 68 -11.14 14.46 -29.01
N ALA A 69 -12.30 14.40 -29.67
CA ALA A 69 -13.16 13.23 -29.68
C ALA A 69 -12.46 12.01 -30.31
N LEU A 70 -11.67 12.21 -31.38
CA LEU A 70 -10.94 11.14 -32.05
C LEU A 70 -9.82 10.58 -31.16
N ILE A 71 -9.05 11.48 -30.52
CA ILE A 71 -8.01 11.11 -29.56
C ILE A 71 -8.63 10.33 -28.39
N ALA A 72 -9.72 10.83 -27.83
CA ALA A 72 -10.44 10.14 -26.75
C ALA A 72 -10.94 8.76 -27.18
N TRP A 73 -11.51 8.64 -28.38
CA TRP A 73 -11.95 7.36 -28.93
C TRP A 73 -10.79 6.36 -29.07
N LEU A 74 -9.66 6.78 -29.64
CA LEU A 74 -8.47 5.94 -29.76
C LEU A 74 -7.91 5.53 -28.39
N ALA A 75 -7.96 6.41 -27.38
CA ALA A 75 -7.48 6.11 -26.03
C ALA A 75 -8.30 4.98 -25.41
N VAL A 76 -9.62 5.07 -25.52
CA VAL A 76 -10.53 4.06 -24.97
C VAL A 76 -10.32 2.70 -25.64
N THR A 77 -10.08 2.66 -26.96
CA THR A 77 -9.99 1.39 -27.70
C THR A 77 -8.63 0.71 -27.66
N THR A 78 -7.54 1.47 -27.54
CA THR A 78 -6.17 0.93 -27.63
C THR A 78 -5.50 0.71 -26.28
N ILE A 79 -5.97 1.37 -25.21
CA ILE A 79 -5.45 1.12 -23.85
C ILE A 79 -5.93 -0.28 -23.41
N PRO A 80 -5.01 -1.20 -23.03
CA PRO A 80 -5.37 -2.56 -22.62
C PRO A 80 -5.89 -2.55 -21.18
N TRP A 81 -7.10 -2.02 -20.96
CA TRP A 81 -7.77 -2.06 -19.67
C TRP A 81 -7.90 -3.51 -19.19
N ARG A 82 -7.59 -3.76 -17.92
CA ARG A 82 -7.68 -5.08 -17.31
C ARG A 82 -9.14 -5.51 -17.20
N ALA A 83 -9.40 -6.76 -17.59
CA ALA A 83 -10.67 -7.45 -17.34
C ALA A 83 -10.61 -8.16 -15.97
N ASP A 84 -11.48 -9.14 -15.75
CA ASP A 84 -11.42 -10.01 -14.57
C ASP A 84 -9.98 -10.51 -14.33
N THR A 85 -9.51 -10.36 -13.10
CA THR A 85 -8.10 -10.59 -12.75
C THR A 85 -7.98 -11.41 -11.47
N VAL A 86 -7.03 -12.34 -11.44
CA VAL A 86 -6.62 -13.09 -10.24
C VAL A 86 -5.25 -12.60 -9.80
N LEU A 87 -5.16 -12.12 -8.56
CA LEU A 87 -3.91 -11.76 -7.90
C LEU A 87 -3.47 -12.92 -7.00
N ILE A 88 -2.30 -13.49 -7.25
CA ILE A 88 -1.80 -14.68 -6.56
C ILE A 88 -0.53 -14.31 -5.80
N ASP A 89 -0.55 -14.54 -4.49
CA ASP A 89 0.63 -14.39 -3.64
C ASP A 89 1.75 -15.35 -4.08
N PRO A 90 2.96 -14.85 -4.36
CA PRO A 90 4.07 -15.70 -4.76
C PRO A 90 4.38 -16.79 -3.72
N ALA A 91 4.11 -16.57 -2.43
CA ALA A 91 4.29 -17.59 -1.39
C ALA A 91 3.41 -18.83 -1.61
N LEU A 92 2.27 -18.69 -2.31
CA LEU A 92 1.39 -19.81 -2.65
C LEU A 92 1.81 -20.56 -3.90
N THR A 93 2.71 -20.01 -4.72
CA THR A 93 3.17 -20.67 -5.94
C THR A 93 4.32 -21.65 -5.72
N THR A 94 4.96 -21.60 -4.54
CA THR A 94 6.11 -22.46 -4.21
C THR A 94 5.70 -23.89 -3.82
N PRO A 95 4.71 -24.12 -2.95
CA PRO A 95 4.29 -25.47 -2.58
C PRO A 95 3.41 -26.13 -3.67
N PRO A 96 3.56 -27.44 -3.96
CA PRO A 96 2.68 -28.13 -4.91
C PRO A 96 1.23 -28.27 -4.38
N ALA A 97 1.05 -28.37 -3.06
CA ALA A 97 -0.27 -28.51 -2.43
C ALA A 97 -1.15 -27.25 -2.61
N SER A 98 -0.54 -26.06 -2.64
CA SER A 98 -1.24 -24.79 -2.84
C SER A 98 -1.61 -24.56 -4.31
N ALA A 99 -0.91 -25.16 -5.28
CA ALA A 99 -1.29 -25.08 -6.69
C ALA A 99 -2.69 -25.67 -6.95
N ALA A 100 -2.97 -26.86 -6.41
CA ALA A 100 -4.29 -27.49 -6.52
C ALA A 100 -5.38 -26.71 -5.76
N TRP A 101 -5.03 -25.99 -4.69
CA TRP A 101 -5.96 -25.09 -4.02
C TRP A 101 -6.24 -23.85 -4.87
N ILE A 102 -5.22 -23.22 -5.47
CA ILE A 102 -5.35 -22.06 -6.36
C ILE A 102 -6.32 -22.37 -7.50
N GLU A 103 -6.12 -23.45 -8.25
CA GLU A 103 -6.98 -23.79 -9.38
C GLU A 103 -8.43 -24.02 -8.96
N ARG A 104 -8.66 -24.70 -7.82
CA ARG A 104 -10.01 -24.90 -7.27
C ARG A 104 -10.68 -23.58 -6.92
N GLN A 105 -9.94 -22.64 -6.33
CA GLN A 105 -10.49 -21.33 -5.97
C GLN A 105 -10.82 -20.49 -7.22
N ILE A 106 -9.94 -20.50 -8.22
CA ILE A 106 -10.16 -19.80 -9.50
C ILE A 106 -11.41 -20.36 -10.19
N ALA A 107 -11.55 -21.69 -10.26
CA ALA A 107 -12.71 -22.34 -10.86
C ALA A 107 -14.00 -22.04 -10.08
N ALA A 108 -13.97 -22.15 -8.74
CA ALA A 108 -15.13 -21.89 -7.89
C ALA A 108 -15.58 -20.42 -7.91
N ALA A 109 -14.67 -19.48 -8.15
CA ALA A 109 -14.99 -18.07 -8.31
C ALA A 109 -15.47 -17.72 -9.74
N GLY A 110 -15.32 -18.63 -10.71
CA GLY A 110 -15.61 -18.38 -12.12
C GLY A 110 -14.60 -17.45 -12.81
N PHE A 111 -13.31 -17.55 -12.44
CA PHE A 111 -12.20 -16.75 -12.97
C PHE A 111 -11.29 -17.54 -13.92
N GLN A 112 -11.80 -18.58 -14.60
CA GLN A 112 -10.97 -19.46 -15.42
C GLN A 112 -10.26 -18.73 -16.58
N ASP A 113 -10.95 -17.78 -17.21
CA ASP A 113 -10.42 -16.97 -18.31
C ASP A 113 -9.74 -15.66 -17.82
N ALA A 114 -9.70 -15.45 -16.50
CA ALA A 114 -9.17 -14.24 -15.92
C ALA A 114 -7.63 -14.19 -15.98
N ARG A 115 -7.09 -12.98 -16.15
CA ARG A 115 -5.64 -12.80 -16.19
C ARG A 115 -5.04 -13.03 -14.81
N ARG A 116 -4.03 -13.89 -14.72
CA ARG A 116 -3.28 -14.15 -13.48
C ARG A 116 -2.10 -13.21 -13.35
N THR A 117 -1.93 -12.62 -12.18
CA THR A 117 -0.85 -11.67 -11.88
C THR A 117 -0.33 -11.88 -10.47
N PRO A 118 0.97 -11.63 -10.22
CA PRO A 118 1.53 -11.74 -8.87
C PRO A 118 0.90 -10.68 -7.95
N LEU A 119 0.62 -11.06 -6.71
CA LEU A 119 0.09 -10.15 -5.69
C LEU A 119 1.20 -9.17 -5.26
N PRO A 120 0.98 -7.85 -5.37
CA PRO A 120 1.95 -6.85 -4.92
C PRO A 120 1.94 -6.70 -3.39
N ALA A 121 3.04 -6.19 -2.85
CA ALA A 121 3.14 -5.83 -1.44
C ALA A 121 2.09 -4.77 -1.07
N GLY A 122 1.51 -4.89 0.13
CA GLY A 122 0.43 -4.00 0.55
C GLY A 122 -0.82 -4.11 -0.33
N ALA A 123 -1.17 -5.33 -0.74
CA ALA A 123 -2.18 -5.65 -1.75
C ALA A 123 -3.43 -4.77 -1.76
N LEU A 124 -4.07 -4.56 -0.61
CA LEU A 124 -5.30 -3.76 -0.52
C LEU A 124 -5.07 -2.28 -0.80
N ALA A 125 -3.98 -1.70 -0.28
CA ALA A 125 -3.63 -0.30 -0.50
C ALA A 125 -3.18 -0.08 -1.95
N TRP A 126 -2.38 -1.01 -2.49
CA TRP A 126 -1.99 -0.99 -3.90
C TRP A 126 -3.21 -1.10 -4.82
N LEU A 127 -4.13 -2.03 -4.54
CA LEU A 127 -5.35 -2.19 -5.33
C LEU A 127 -6.15 -0.90 -5.34
N GLN A 128 -6.37 -0.29 -4.16
CA GLN A 128 -7.09 0.98 -4.02
C GLN A 128 -6.47 2.12 -4.84
N ALA A 129 -5.13 2.18 -4.94
CA ALA A 129 -4.44 3.20 -5.74
C ALA A 129 -4.50 2.93 -7.26
N ASN A 130 -4.61 1.66 -7.67
CA ASN A 130 -4.52 1.23 -9.07
C ASN A 130 -5.85 0.78 -9.68
N GLU A 131 -6.98 0.96 -8.99
CA GLU A 131 -8.31 0.53 -9.47
C GLU A 131 -8.67 1.07 -10.87
N HIS A 132 -8.06 2.19 -11.27
CA HIS A 132 -8.21 2.81 -12.59
C HIS A 132 -7.65 1.95 -13.75
N GLU A 133 -6.86 0.91 -13.49
CA GLU A 133 -6.36 0.01 -14.54
C GLU A 133 -7.42 -1.00 -15.03
N TRP A 134 -8.52 -1.16 -14.29
CA TRP A 134 -9.57 -2.15 -14.58
C TRP A 134 -10.78 -1.51 -15.27
N ARG A 135 -11.42 -2.28 -16.17
CA ARG A 135 -12.67 -1.91 -16.84
C ARG A 135 -13.82 -1.83 -15.84
N SER A 136 -14.85 -1.04 -16.15
CA SER A 136 -16.08 -1.03 -15.34
C SER A 136 -16.67 -2.45 -15.24
N GLY A 137 -17.07 -2.83 -14.03
CA GLY A 137 -17.65 -4.15 -13.75
C GLY A 137 -16.66 -5.30 -13.71
N ALA A 138 -15.36 -5.06 -13.90
CA ALA A 138 -14.35 -6.09 -13.70
C ALA A 138 -14.36 -6.58 -12.24
N ARG A 139 -14.10 -7.87 -12.06
CA ARG A 139 -14.00 -8.50 -10.74
C ARG A 139 -12.55 -8.83 -10.44
N VAL A 140 -12.18 -8.77 -9.17
CA VAL A 140 -10.82 -9.08 -8.71
C VAL A 140 -10.88 -10.21 -7.68
N LEU A 141 -10.13 -11.28 -7.92
CA LEU A 141 -9.92 -12.37 -6.97
C LEU A 141 -8.52 -12.25 -6.39
N ILE A 142 -8.40 -12.18 -5.06
CA ILE A 142 -7.12 -12.16 -4.34
C ILE A 142 -6.93 -13.50 -3.63
N LEU A 143 -5.88 -14.22 -4.01
CA LEU A 143 -5.44 -15.46 -3.37
C LEU A 143 -4.14 -15.15 -2.61
N ALA A 144 -4.21 -15.07 -1.28
CA ALA A 144 -3.07 -14.68 -0.45
C ALA A 144 -2.76 -15.72 0.63
N ALA A 145 -1.48 -15.92 0.96
CA ALA A 145 -1.10 -16.81 2.06
C ALA A 145 -1.48 -16.21 3.42
N SER A 146 -1.29 -14.91 3.57
CA SER A 146 -1.78 -14.11 4.70
C SER A 146 -1.93 -12.66 4.26
N LEU A 147 -2.95 -11.98 4.77
CA LEU A 147 -3.14 -10.54 4.60
C LEU A 147 -3.40 -9.91 5.96
N PRO A 148 -2.69 -8.83 6.33
CA PRO A 148 -2.97 -8.11 7.56
C PRO A 148 -4.36 -7.46 7.47
N MET A 149 -5.19 -7.66 8.49
CA MET A 149 -6.48 -7.00 8.60
C MET A 149 -6.27 -5.50 8.83
N PRO A 150 -6.75 -4.63 7.92
CA PRO A 150 -6.65 -3.19 8.13
C PRO A 150 -7.65 -2.75 9.21
N ALA A 151 -7.33 -1.69 9.95
CA ALA A 151 -8.23 -1.11 10.95
C ALA A 151 -9.58 -0.66 10.36
N ARG A 152 -9.60 -0.30 9.07
CA ARG A 152 -10.81 -0.07 8.28
C ARG A 152 -10.66 -0.75 6.93
N ILE A 153 -11.66 -1.54 6.55
CA ILE A 153 -11.68 -2.21 5.25
C ILE A 153 -11.90 -1.14 4.17
N PRO A 154 -11.00 -1.04 3.17
CA PRO A 154 -11.19 -0.11 2.07
C PRO A 154 -12.45 -0.46 1.26
N GLN A 155 -13.19 0.57 0.84
CA GLN A 155 -14.26 0.39 -0.14
C GLN A 155 -13.66 0.43 -1.54
N PHE A 156 -13.92 -0.60 -2.34
CA PHE A 156 -13.46 -0.69 -3.72
C PHE A 156 -14.57 -0.31 -4.70
N ALA A 157 -14.19 0.20 -5.87
CA ALA A 157 -15.08 0.43 -7.00
C ALA A 157 -15.38 -0.87 -7.78
N HIS A 158 -14.48 -1.85 -7.69
CA HIS A 158 -14.69 -3.20 -8.23
C HIS A 158 -15.08 -4.19 -7.15
N ALA A 159 -15.76 -5.28 -7.52
CA ALA A 159 -16.01 -6.38 -6.60
C ALA A 159 -14.69 -7.13 -6.33
N VAL A 160 -14.37 -7.34 -5.06
CA VAL A 160 -13.13 -7.98 -4.62
C VAL A 160 -13.45 -9.20 -3.78
N ASP A 161 -13.05 -10.38 -4.23
CA ASP A 161 -13.14 -11.62 -3.45
C ASP A 161 -11.75 -11.99 -2.91
N ILE A 162 -11.64 -12.21 -1.61
CA ILE A 162 -10.36 -12.47 -0.94
C ILE A 162 -10.43 -13.85 -0.31
N ARG A 163 -9.49 -14.72 -0.70
CA ARG A 163 -9.42 -16.10 -0.20
C ARG A 163 -8.04 -16.37 0.37
N ILE A 164 -8.05 -16.97 1.55
CA ILE A 164 -6.87 -17.38 2.28
C ILE A 164 -6.93 -18.90 2.45
N PRO A 165 -5.84 -19.63 2.19
CA PRO A 165 -5.81 -21.07 2.36
C PRO A 165 -5.95 -21.47 3.84
N PRO A 166 -6.53 -22.65 4.13
CA PRO A 166 -6.53 -23.18 5.50
C PRO A 166 -5.09 -23.44 5.97
N ALA A 167 -4.83 -23.25 7.27
CA ALA A 167 -3.49 -23.35 7.87
C ALA A 167 -2.73 -24.65 7.49
N SER A 168 -3.45 -25.77 7.30
CA SER A 168 -2.89 -27.07 6.92
C SER A 168 -2.32 -27.14 5.49
N THR A 169 -2.58 -26.14 4.64
CA THR A 169 -2.09 -26.10 3.25
C THR A 169 -0.88 -25.21 3.05
N LEU A 170 -0.46 -24.49 4.09
CA LEU A 170 0.82 -23.79 4.14
C LEU A 170 1.84 -24.72 4.81
N PRO A 171 3.07 -24.86 4.29
CA PRO A 171 4.13 -25.48 5.06
C PRO A 171 4.32 -24.66 6.34
N SER A 172 4.29 -25.31 7.51
CA SER A 172 4.79 -24.71 8.74
C SER A 172 6.24 -24.31 8.46
N ALA A 173 6.49 -23.01 8.25
CA ALA A 173 7.85 -22.52 8.20
C ALA A 173 8.47 -22.83 9.57
N GLU A 174 9.35 -23.82 9.59
CA GLU A 174 10.17 -24.17 10.74
C GLU A 174 10.95 -22.90 11.10
N SER A 175 10.41 -22.15 12.07
CA SER A 175 11.02 -20.89 12.46
C SER A 175 12.32 -21.26 13.18
N PRO A 176 13.47 -20.69 12.80
CA PRO A 176 14.73 -21.05 13.43
C PRO A 176 14.62 -20.83 14.94
N ILE A 177 15.12 -21.79 15.73
CA ILE A 177 15.15 -21.69 17.20
C ILE A 177 15.83 -20.37 17.56
N LYS A 178 15.09 -19.47 18.20
CA LYS A 178 15.62 -18.17 18.58
C LYS A 178 16.33 -18.28 19.91
N GLU A 179 17.66 -18.10 19.92
CA GLU A 179 18.43 -17.98 21.16
C GLU A 179 18.12 -16.65 21.85
N ARG A 180 17.80 -16.71 23.14
CA ARG A 180 17.45 -15.54 23.95
C ARG A 180 18.41 -15.46 25.14
N HIS A 181 19.29 -14.48 25.12
CA HIS A 181 20.33 -14.33 26.13
C HIS A 181 19.82 -13.53 27.33
N ILE A 182 19.96 -14.10 28.52
CA ILE A 182 19.54 -13.52 29.79
C ILE A 182 20.75 -13.44 30.72
N ALA A 183 21.00 -12.26 31.28
CA ALA A 183 21.93 -12.14 32.39
C ALA A 183 21.18 -12.32 33.71
N LEU A 184 21.56 -13.32 34.50
CA LEU A 184 20.91 -13.67 35.76
C LEU A 184 21.84 -13.36 36.94
N SER A 185 21.45 -12.43 37.78
CA SER A 185 22.16 -12.06 39.00
C SER A 185 21.23 -12.15 40.20
N ALA A 186 21.32 -13.23 40.96
CA ALA A 186 20.50 -13.50 42.15
C ALA A 186 21.34 -14.09 43.30
N PRO A 187 20.89 -13.98 44.56
CA PRO A 187 21.41 -14.75 45.68
C PRO A 187 21.38 -16.24 45.39
N ARG A 188 22.34 -17.00 45.93
CA ARG A 188 22.47 -18.45 45.69
C ARG A 188 21.17 -19.22 45.98
N GLU A 189 20.43 -18.80 47.01
CA GLU A 189 19.17 -19.40 47.43
C GLU A 189 18.05 -19.27 46.38
N ARG A 190 18.01 -18.16 45.63
CA ARG A 190 16.95 -17.87 44.64
C ARG A 190 17.36 -18.21 43.21
N LEU A 191 18.64 -18.48 42.99
CA LEU A 191 19.20 -18.76 41.67
C LEU A 191 18.60 -20.03 41.04
N ALA A 192 18.39 -21.09 41.85
CA ALA A 192 17.77 -22.32 41.38
C ALA A 192 16.33 -22.11 40.87
N ALA A 193 15.54 -21.29 41.57
CA ALA A 193 14.17 -20.96 41.17
C ALA A 193 14.13 -20.19 39.84
N TRP A 194 15.02 -19.22 39.64
CA TRP A 194 15.14 -18.52 38.35
C TRP A 194 15.54 -19.44 37.20
N ARG A 195 16.49 -20.35 37.42
CA ARG A 195 16.88 -21.34 36.40
C ARG A 195 15.73 -22.26 36.03
N ALA A 196 14.96 -22.71 37.03
CA ALA A 196 13.78 -23.54 36.80
C ALA A 196 12.70 -22.81 36.00
N LEU A 197 12.48 -21.51 36.26
CA LEU A 197 11.53 -20.68 35.52
C LEU A 197 11.90 -20.61 34.02
N PHE A 198 13.14 -20.28 33.69
CA PHE A 198 13.56 -20.19 32.29
C PHE A 198 13.59 -21.55 31.59
N ALA A 199 13.90 -22.64 32.29
CA ALA A 199 13.75 -23.99 31.77
C ALA A 199 12.28 -24.33 31.46
N ALA A 200 11.34 -23.88 32.30
CA ALA A 200 9.92 -24.04 32.03
C ALA A 200 9.46 -23.21 30.81
N PHE A 201 10.01 -22.01 30.63
CA PHE A 201 9.74 -21.19 29.45
C PHE A 201 10.28 -21.82 28.16
N ASP A 202 11.45 -22.45 28.21
CA ASP A 202 12.00 -23.24 27.09
C ASP A 202 11.05 -24.37 26.71
N ALA A 203 10.53 -25.10 27.70
CA ALA A 203 9.59 -26.19 27.46
C ALA A 203 8.23 -25.71 26.92
N ALA A 204 7.73 -24.56 27.40
CA ALA A 204 6.44 -24.01 27.00
C ALA A 204 6.44 -23.35 25.61
N GLY A 205 7.58 -22.83 25.14
CA GLY A 205 7.73 -22.05 23.90
C GLY A 205 7.66 -22.86 22.60
N THR A 206 6.98 -24.01 22.60
CA THR A 206 6.78 -24.92 21.45
C THR A 206 8.04 -25.27 20.66
N GLY A 207 9.23 -25.21 21.28
CA GLY A 207 10.52 -25.46 20.63
C GLY A 207 11.10 -24.31 19.79
N ASN A 208 10.45 -23.14 19.73
CA ASN A 208 10.89 -22.01 18.89
C ASN A 208 11.81 -21.01 19.61
N SER A 209 12.11 -21.21 20.89
CA SER A 209 13.01 -20.34 21.66
C SER A 209 13.88 -21.15 22.62
N ARG A 210 15.12 -20.70 22.81
CA ARG A 210 16.07 -21.27 23.76
C ARG A 210 16.66 -20.17 24.64
N TYR A 211 16.51 -20.28 25.96
CA TYR A 211 17.01 -19.31 26.94
C TYR A 211 18.44 -19.65 27.37
N ILE A 212 19.37 -18.73 27.11
CA ILE A 212 20.78 -18.86 27.47
C ILE A 212 21.05 -17.95 28.67
N LEU A 213 21.34 -18.55 29.82
CA LEU A 213 21.61 -17.84 31.06
C LEU A 213 23.12 -17.58 31.23
N ALA A 214 23.49 -16.36 31.55
CA ALA A 214 24.85 -15.95 31.87
C ALA A 214 24.88 -15.11 33.16
N ASP A 215 26.03 -15.05 33.83
CA ASP A 215 26.16 -14.28 35.09
C ASP A 215 26.38 -12.76 34.83
N ALA A 216 26.66 -12.37 33.60
CA ALA A 216 26.87 -10.98 33.17
C ALA A 216 26.26 -10.72 31.79
N PRO A 217 25.81 -9.49 31.49
CA PRO A 217 25.24 -9.14 30.20
C PRO A 217 26.31 -9.03 29.12
N THR A 218 25.90 -9.33 27.89
CA THR A 218 26.67 -9.16 26.66
C THR A 218 25.89 -8.27 25.69
N ALA A 219 26.46 -7.94 24.54
CA ALA A 219 25.76 -7.18 23.49
C ALA A 219 24.47 -7.87 22.99
N LYS A 220 24.33 -9.19 23.19
CA LYS A 220 23.15 -9.97 22.79
C LYS A 220 22.09 -10.09 23.89
N THR A 221 22.36 -9.60 25.10
CA THR A 221 21.45 -9.78 26.23
C THR A 221 20.16 -9.00 26.02
N GLU A 222 19.04 -9.72 25.97
CA GLU A 222 17.69 -9.17 25.79
C GLU A 222 17.04 -8.82 27.14
N LEU A 223 17.42 -9.54 28.21
CA LEU A 223 16.87 -9.39 29.55
C LEU A 223 17.97 -9.49 30.61
N ILE A 224 17.95 -8.58 31.58
CA ILE A 224 18.72 -8.70 32.81
C ILE A 224 17.75 -8.99 33.97
N VAL A 225 17.97 -10.10 34.66
CA VAL A 225 17.31 -10.41 35.94
C VAL A 225 18.25 -9.99 37.06
N TRP A 226 17.93 -8.87 37.69
CA TRP A 226 18.67 -8.33 38.82
C TRP A 226 17.88 -8.52 40.11
N ASP A 227 18.13 -9.63 40.79
CA ASP A 227 17.44 -10.02 42.00
C ASP A 227 18.32 -9.80 43.23
N ARG A 228 18.93 -8.61 43.35
CA ARG A 228 19.81 -8.25 44.47
C ARG A 228 19.39 -6.91 45.05
N ALA A 229 19.59 -6.76 46.36
CA ALA A 229 19.38 -5.49 47.06
C ALA A 229 20.47 -4.43 46.76
N ALA A 230 21.63 -4.86 46.24
CA ALA A 230 22.69 -3.94 45.84
C ALA A 230 22.39 -3.27 44.50
N ALA A 231 23.00 -2.11 44.25
CA ALA A 231 22.92 -1.45 42.95
C ALA A 231 23.61 -2.29 41.85
N PRO A 232 23.04 -2.38 40.64
CA PRO A 232 23.69 -3.08 39.53
C PRO A 232 24.91 -2.32 38.99
N PRO A 233 25.94 -3.02 38.48
CA PRO A 233 27.14 -2.39 37.90
C PRO A 233 26.77 -1.35 36.84
N ALA A 234 27.44 -0.20 36.80
CA ALA A 234 27.01 0.97 36.00
C ALA A 234 26.99 0.72 34.48
N ASP A 235 27.83 -0.19 34.01
CA ASP A 235 28.05 -0.55 32.61
C ASP A 235 27.01 -1.53 32.05
N TRP A 236 26.25 -2.23 32.91
CA TRP A 236 25.27 -3.22 32.47
C TRP A 236 24.09 -2.56 31.73
N ARG A 237 23.70 -3.11 30.58
CA ARG A 237 22.58 -2.60 29.77
C ARG A 237 21.85 -3.76 29.08
N ALA A 238 20.54 -3.65 28.99
CA ALA A 238 19.69 -4.54 28.21
C ALA A 238 18.35 -3.84 27.92
N PRO A 239 17.62 -4.23 26.86
CA PRO A 239 16.31 -3.66 26.56
C PRO A 239 15.31 -3.77 27.73
N LEU A 240 15.36 -4.86 28.49
CA LEU A 240 14.48 -5.14 29.62
C LEU A 240 15.24 -5.57 30.87
N TRP A 241 14.77 -5.12 32.03
CA TRP A 241 15.24 -5.50 33.35
C TRP A 241 14.11 -6.01 34.22
N TRP A 242 14.34 -7.11 34.93
CA TRP A 242 13.48 -7.59 36.01
C TRP A 242 14.20 -7.41 37.34
N LEU A 243 13.56 -6.74 38.28
CA LEU A 243 14.19 -6.38 39.55
C LEU A 243 13.19 -6.36 40.72
N PRO A 244 13.62 -6.50 41.98
CA PRO A 244 12.75 -6.30 43.13
C PRO A 244 12.42 -4.82 43.27
N PRO A 245 11.25 -4.44 43.83
CA PRO A 245 10.84 -3.04 43.98
C PRO A 245 11.89 -2.18 44.68
N ASP A 246 12.58 -2.74 45.67
CA ASP A 246 13.61 -2.05 46.45
C ASP A 246 14.86 -1.70 45.64
N ALA A 247 15.11 -2.39 44.53
CA ALA A 247 16.22 -2.08 43.62
C ALA A 247 15.88 -0.98 42.61
N LEU A 248 14.60 -0.62 42.44
CA LEU A 248 14.16 0.37 41.46
C LEU A 248 14.72 1.78 41.76
N PRO A 249 14.74 2.27 43.02
CA PRO A 249 15.38 3.55 43.35
C PRO A 249 16.90 3.58 43.18
N LEU A 250 17.54 2.41 43.15
CA LEU A 250 19.00 2.27 43.00
C LEU A 250 19.44 2.33 41.53
N MET A 251 18.49 2.38 40.58
CA MET A 251 18.78 2.48 39.16
C MET A 251 19.17 3.92 38.77
N PRO A 252 20.36 4.14 38.19
CA PRO A 252 20.81 5.48 37.80
C PRO A 252 19.90 6.06 36.73
N ALA A 253 19.41 7.28 36.97
CA ALA A 253 18.53 8.01 36.07
C ALA A 253 17.25 7.24 35.67
N ALA A 254 16.77 6.30 36.50
CA ALA A 254 15.40 5.83 36.38
C ALA A 254 14.49 7.04 36.49
N THR A 255 13.79 7.35 35.40
CA THR A 255 12.95 8.54 35.33
C THR A 255 11.92 8.42 36.44
N ARG A 256 11.82 9.41 37.36
CA ARG A 256 10.74 9.52 38.37
C ARG A 256 9.37 9.78 37.73
N ALA A 257 9.07 9.18 36.59
CA ALA A 257 7.69 8.95 36.22
C ALA A 257 7.09 8.11 37.36
N PRO A 258 5.87 8.42 37.85
CA PRO A 258 5.24 7.58 38.85
C PRO A 258 5.22 6.15 38.31
N ALA A 259 5.85 5.23 39.04
CA ALA A 259 5.87 3.83 38.66
C ALA A 259 4.42 3.41 38.41
N GLN A 260 4.10 3.11 37.15
CA GLN A 260 2.74 2.74 36.82
C GLN A 260 2.53 1.34 37.37
N ALA A 261 1.63 1.24 38.35
CA ALA A 261 1.17 -0.04 38.86
C ALA A 261 0.27 -0.64 37.79
N LEU A 262 0.75 -1.71 37.16
CA LEU A 262 0.02 -2.47 36.17
C LEU A 262 -0.26 -3.86 36.76
N SER A 263 -1.53 -4.25 36.80
CA SER A 263 -1.90 -5.62 37.10
C SER A 263 -2.10 -6.35 35.77
N ILE A 264 -1.25 -7.34 35.47
CA ILE A 264 -1.37 -8.16 34.27
C ILE A 264 -1.54 -9.61 34.72
N ASN A 265 -2.69 -10.20 34.41
CA ASN A 265 -2.99 -11.61 34.67
C ASN A 265 -2.64 -12.06 36.12
N GLY A 266 -2.91 -11.19 37.11
CA GLY A 266 -2.65 -11.46 38.53
C GLY A 266 -1.27 -11.03 39.05
N VAL A 267 -0.34 -10.60 38.18
CA VAL A 267 0.98 -10.10 38.59
C VAL A 267 0.93 -8.58 38.73
N ALA A 268 1.25 -8.08 39.93
CA ALA A 268 1.45 -6.65 40.17
C ALA A 268 2.86 -6.25 39.71
N LEU A 269 2.92 -5.42 38.66
CA LEU A 269 4.15 -4.91 38.06
C LEU A 269 4.23 -3.40 38.24
N GLN A 270 5.39 -2.93 38.69
CA GLN A 270 5.78 -1.53 38.62
C GLN A 270 6.66 -1.33 37.40
N ILE A 271 6.25 -0.46 36.50
CA ILE A 271 6.98 -0.19 35.26
C ILE A 271 7.62 1.19 35.33
N ALA A 272 8.91 1.25 35.01
CA ALA A 272 9.67 2.48 34.86
C ALA A 272 10.61 2.38 33.65
N ASP A 273 11.04 3.53 33.12
CA ASP A 273 12.02 3.59 32.04
C ASP A 273 13.31 4.26 32.53
N SER A 274 14.45 3.72 32.10
CA SER A 274 15.78 4.25 32.38
C SER A 274 16.62 4.30 31.09
N PRO A 275 17.70 5.11 31.05
CA PRO A 275 18.66 5.07 29.94
C PRO A 275 19.31 3.70 29.71
N ARG A 276 19.19 2.77 30.68
CA ARG A 276 19.79 1.44 30.64
C ARG A 276 18.82 0.34 30.19
N GLY A 277 17.56 0.69 29.97
CA GLY A 277 16.48 -0.22 29.59
C GLY A 277 15.17 0.07 30.33
N ARG A 278 14.12 -0.65 29.92
CA ARG A 278 12.83 -0.67 30.62
C ARG A 278 12.94 -1.55 31.87
N LEU A 279 12.38 -1.09 32.98
CA LEU A 279 12.46 -1.71 34.29
C LEU A 279 11.08 -2.26 34.67
N TRP A 280 11.01 -3.56 34.97
CA TRP A 280 9.85 -4.21 35.58
C TRP A 280 10.20 -4.64 37.00
N ALA A 281 9.45 -4.12 37.96
CA ALA A 281 9.61 -4.49 39.35
C ALA A 281 8.39 -5.20 39.92
N SER A 282 8.62 -6.27 40.67
CA SER A 282 7.58 -6.99 41.40
C SER A 282 8.12 -7.60 42.68
N SER A 283 7.33 -7.55 43.75
CA SER A 283 7.61 -8.27 45.00
C SER A 283 7.53 -9.79 44.84
N ASN A 284 6.88 -10.27 43.77
CA ASN A 284 6.57 -11.68 43.55
C ASN A 284 7.63 -12.38 42.69
N TRP A 285 8.84 -11.84 42.66
CA TRP A 285 9.98 -12.46 42.00
C TRP A 285 10.66 -13.50 42.89
N PRO A 286 11.24 -14.57 42.30
CA PRO A 286 10.67 -15.25 41.13
C PRO A 286 9.25 -15.75 41.48
N PRO A 287 8.38 -15.96 40.47
CA PRO A 287 7.05 -16.52 40.71
C PRO A 287 7.12 -17.84 41.49
N ALA A 288 6.31 -17.98 42.53
CA ALA A 288 6.30 -19.17 43.39
C ALA A 288 5.42 -20.29 42.84
N ASP A 289 4.43 -19.96 42.00
CA ASP A 289 3.44 -20.88 41.44
C ASP A 289 3.44 -20.85 39.90
N ALA A 290 2.89 -21.91 39.32
CA ALA A 290 2.89 -22.13 37.87
C ALA A 290 2.00 -21.13 37.11
N ASP A 291 0.89 -20.69 37.70
CA ASP A 291 -0.03 -19.75 37.05
C ASP A 291 0.60 -18.36 36.95
N SER A 292 1.26 -17.89 38.01
CA SER A 292 2.04 -16.65 38.01
C SER A 292 3.22 -16.70 37.03
N ALA A 293 3.92 -17.85 36.94
CA ALA A 293 4.99 -18.06 35.97
C ALA A 293 4.48 -18.01 34.53
N ARG A 294 3.33 -18.64 34.25
CA ARG A 294 2.67 -18.61 32.94
C ARG A 294 2.20 -17.19 32.58
N ALA A 295 1.55 -16.51 33.51
CA ALA A 295 1.10 -15.12 33.33
C ALA A 295 2.27 -14.20 32.98
N LEU A 296 3.40 -14.34 33.67
CA LEU A 296 4.63 -13.61 33.37
C LEU A 296 5.16 -13.94 31.97
N TYR A 297 5.20 -15.22 31.60
CA TYR A 297 5.63 -15.64 30.27
C TYR A 297 4.78 -15.03 29.17
N GLU A 298 3.46 -15.17 29.24
CA GLU A 298 2.52 -14.63 28.26
C GLU A 298 2.62 -13.11 28.17
N THR A 299 2.77 -12.43 29.30
CA THR A 299 3.00 -10.98 29.36
C THR A 299 4.30 -10.57 28.67
N TRP A 300 5.39 -11.27 28.96
CA TRP A 300 6.68 -10.99 28.35
C TRP A 300 6.64 -11.24 26.84
N GLN A 301 6.00 -12.32 26.39
CA GLN A 301 5.78 -12.60 24.98
C GLN A 301 4.90 -11.54 24.30
N ALA A 302 3.80 -11.11 24.92
CA ALA A 302 2.93 -10.09 24.34
C ALA A 302 3.65 -8.73 24.16
N LEU A 303 4.60 -8.39 25.04
CA LEU A 303 5.30 -7.11 25.04
C LEU A 303 6.64 -7.14 24.29
N ALA A 304 7.30 -8.30 24.20
CA ALA A 304 8.59 -8.44 23.51
C ALA A 304 8.45 -8.60 21.98
N TYR A 305 7.26 -8.97 21.49
CA TYR A 305 7.00 -9.15 20.07
C TYR A 305 6.07 -8.04 19.58
N PRO A 306 6.31 -7.45 18.39
CA PRO A 306 5.32 -6.58 17.78
C PRO A 306 4.01 -7.37 17.65
N ALA A 307 2.89 -6.73 17.97
CA ALA A 307 1.57 -7.35 17.83
C ALA A 307 1.47 -7.96 16.43
N GLN A 308 1.32 -9.28 16.34
CA GLN A 308 1.20 -9.92 15.04
C GLN A 308 -0.04 -9.36 14.37
N PRO A 309 0.07 -8.88 13.11
CA PRO A 309 -1.09 -8.39 12.39
C PRO A 309 -2.14 -9.50 12.35
N TYR A 310 -3.33 -9.19 12.86
CA TYR A 310 -4.45 -10.13 12.80
C TYR A 310 -4.69 -10.49 11.34
N ALA A 311 -4.63 -11.79 11.01
CA ALA A 311 -4.84 -12.24 9.65
C ALA A 311 -6.30 -12.01 9.26
N MET A 312 -6.52 -11.36 8.12
CA MET A 312 -7.86 -11.09 7.61
C MET A 312 -8.54 -12.42 7.24
N PRO A 313 -9.83 -12.62 7.56
CA PRO A 313 -10.55 -13.80 7.08
C PRO A 313 -10.78 -13.74 5.56
N ALA A 314 -11.18 -14.87 4.97
CA ALA A 314 -11.75 -14.87 3.62
C ALA A 314 -13.00 -13.98 3.60
N LEU A 315 -13.08 -13.08 2.62
CA LEU A 315 -14.10 -12.04 2.57
C LEU A 315 -14.40 -11.64 1.14
N SER A 316 -15.69 -11.53 0.84
CA SER A 316 -16.16 -10.97 -0.44
C SER A 316 -16.69 -9.56 -0.21
N LEU A 317 -16.10 -8.60 -0.91
CA LEU A 317 -16.44 -7.19 -0.85
C LEU A 317 -17.20 -6.82 -2.13
N PRO A 318 -18.46 -6.36 -2.03
CA PRO A 318 -19.17 -5.86 -3.20
C PRO A 318 -18.55 -4.55 -3.68
N ALA A 319 -18.74 -4.23 -4.96
CA ALA A 319 -18.44 -2.90 -5.48
C ALA A 319 -19.27 -1.86 -4.72
N GLY A 320 -18.61 -0.91 -4.06
CA GLY A 320 -19.26 0.03 -3.12
C GLY A 320 -18.95 1.50 -3.40
N ARG A 321 -17.83 1.82 -4.07
CA ARG A 321 -17.49 3.20 -4.39
C ARG A 321 -18.18 3.63 -5.69
N GLY A 322 -19.27 4.40 -5.57
CA GLY A 322 -20.04 4.93 -6.71
C GLY A 322 -19.41 6.13 -7.45
N ALA A 323 -18.19 6.54 -7.09
CA ALA A 323 -17.46 7.55 -7.84
C ALA A 323 -16.80 6.88 -9.06
N PRO A 324 -16.89 7.46 -10.27
CA PRO A 324 -16.26 6.87 -11.42
C PRO A 324 -14.76 6.80 -11.16
N LEU A 325 -14.21 5.58 -11.13
CA LEU A 325 -12.82 5.40 -11.52
C LEU A 325 -12.67 6.13 -12.86
N ALA A 326 -11.62 6.94 -12.99
CA ALA A 326 -11.45 7.82 -14.14
C ALA A 326 -11.73 7.04 -15.44
N MET A 327 -12.91 7.31 -16.02
CA MET A 327 -13.55 6.72 -17.21
C MET A 327 -14.66 5.68 -16.94
N PRO A 328 -15.93 6.14 -16.83
CA PRO A 328 -17.10 5.25 -16.93
C PRO A 328 -17.24 4.68 -18.35
N ASP A 329 -17.54 3.39 -18.45
CA ASP A 329 -17.92 2.64 -19.66
C ASP A 329 -16.91 2.60 -20.83
N THR A 330 -15.80 1.89 -20.64
CA THR A 330 -14.84 1.57 -21.73
C THR A 330 -15.11 0.20 -22.39
N THR A 331 -16.35 -0.05 -22.80
CA THR A 331 -16.54 -0.56 -24.18
C THR A 331 -16.25 0.61 -25.13
N PRO A 332 -15.83 0.43 -26.40
CA PRO A 332 -15.75 1.55 -27.34
C PRO A 332 -17.12 2.21 -27.36
N ALA A 333 -17.25 3.34 -26.66
CA ALA A 333 -18.55 3.80 -26.28
C ALA A 333 -19.23 4.20 -27.58
N ALA A 334 -20.24 3.44 -28.01
CA ALA A 334 -20.82 3.58 -29.34
C ALA A 334 -21.24 5.04 -29.55
N TRP A 335 -21.69 5.71 -28.50
CA TRP A 335 -22.01 7.14 -28.48
C TRP A 335 -20.87 8.05 -28.93
N LEU A 336 -19.60 7.72 -28.65
CA LEU A 336 -18.43 8.51 -29.03
C LEU A 336 -18.16 8.39 -30.54
N ALA A 337 -18.46 7.23 -31.14
CA ALA A 337 -18.50 7.08 -32.60
C ALA A 337 -19.65 7.88 -33.22
N HIS A 338 -20.83 7.92 -32.59
CA HIS A 338 -21.94 8.76 -33.04
C HIS A 338 -21.63 10.27 -32.90
N ALA A 339 -20.94 10.66 -31.82
CA ALA A 339 -20.50 12.04 -31.60
C ALA A 339 -19.45 12.46 -32.64
N LEU A 340 -18.49 11.57 -32.96
CA LEU A 340 -17.55 11.78 -34.06
C LEU A 340 -18.26 11.96 -35.40
N LEU A 341 -19.27 11.13 -35.68
CA LEU A 341 -20.08 11.23 -36.89
C LEU A 341 -20.86 12.56 -36.95
N ALA A 342 -21.50 12.95 -35.85
CA ALA A 342 -22.22 14.23 -35.75
C ALA A 342 -21.29 15.43 -35.94
N LEU A 343 -20.12 15.44 -35.29
CA LEU A 343 -19.11 16.49 -35.44
C LEU A 343 -18.58 16.56 -36.89
N PHE A 344 -18.39 15.41 -37.54
CA PHE A 344 -17.97 15.36 -38.94
C PHE A 344 -19.02 15.92 -39.89
N VAL A 345 -20.31 15.58 -39.69
CA VAL A 345 -21.42 16.16 -40.46
C VAL A 345 -21.50 17.67 -40.26
N LEU A 346 -21.36 18.15 -39.03
CA LEU A 346 -21.39 19.57 -38.69
C LEU A 346 -20.21 20.34 -39.33
N GLU A 347 -19.01 19.74 -39.34
CA GLU A 347 -17.84 20.28 -40.05
C GLU A 347 -18.11 20.45 -41.55
N ARG A 348 -18.75 19.44 -42.17
CA ARG A 348 -19.10 19.46 -43.60
C ARG A 348 -20.14 20.52 -43.92
N LEU A 349 -21.17 20.67 -43.08
CA LEU A 349 -22.21 21.69 -43.24
C LEU A 349 -21.62 23.10 -43.14
N LEU A 350 -20.83 23.38 -42.10
CA LEU A 350 -20.17 24.68 -41.93
C LEU A 350 -19.20 24.99 -43.07
N SER A 351 -18.44 23.99 -43.52
CA SER A 351 -17.56 24.12 -44.69
C SER A 351 -18.31 24.40 -45.98
N HIS A 352 -19.50 23.82 -46.15
CA HIS A 352 -20.35 24.01 -47.34
C HIS A 352 -21.01 25.40 -47.33
N VAL A 353 -21.55 25.85 -46.20
CA VAL A 353 -22.11 27.20 -46.05
C VAL A 353 -21.06 28.27 -46.37
N ARG A 354 -19.81 28.03 -46.01
CA ARG A 354 -18.69 28.95 -46.29
C ARG A 354 -18.25 28.99 -47.77
N ARG A 355 -18.58 27.97 -48.57
CA ARG A 355 -18.20 27.92 -49.99
C ARG A 355 -19.23 28.60 -50.89
N ARG A 356 -20.47 28.71 -50.43
CA ARG A 356 -21.49 29.60 -51.00
C ARG A 356 -21.21 31.03 -50.54
#